data_AF-A0AAN8NC71-F1
#
_entry.id   AF-A0AAN8NC71-F1
#
_cell.length_a   1.000
_cell.length_b   1.000
_cell.length_c   1.000
_cell.angle_alpha   90.00
_cell.angle_beta   90.00
_cell.angle_gamma   90.00
#
_symmetry.space_group_name_H-M   'P 1'
#
loop_
_entity.id
_entity.type
_entity.pdbx_description
1 polymer ?
#
loop_
_entity_poly.entity_id
_entity_poly.type
_entity_poly.pdbx_seq_one_letter_code
_entity_poly.pdbx_strand_id
1 'polypeptide(L)'
;MASILLRRGAFTAAPAVTPLFWRAPAASSILSFLAPTFAIGLRINVPPIISDIWESILKAVPKKKQSHSRKRMRQLAGKALQDITALNECPGCGSLKRSHHLCPTCVNEIKQMWKEGVGAGGSSTPALSEPGMGDARSSS
;
A
#
# COMPACT_ATOMS: atom_id res chain seq x y z
N MET A 1 -16.70 31.91 32.30
CA MET A 1 -15.50 31.59 33.09
C MET A 1 -15.33 30.07 33.17
N ALA A 2 -14.88 29.44 32.07
CA ALA A 2 -14.52 28.02 32.09
C ALA A 2 -13.43 27.80 31.02
N SER A 3 -12.19 27.72 31.48
CA SER A 3 -10.99 27.61 30.66
C SER A 3 -10.79 26.16 30.24
N ILE A 4 -10.87 25.89 28.94
CA ILE A 4 -10.51 24.59 28.36
C ILE A 4 -8.99 24.56 28.18
N LEU A 5 -8.30 23.82 29.05
CA LEU A 5 -6.85 23.59 28.94
C LEU A 5 -6.58 22.62 27.77
N LEU A 6 -6.15 23.16 26.63
CA LEU A 6 -5.60 22.36 25.55
C LEU A 6 -4.26 21.72 25.98
N ARG A 7 -4.28 20.39 26.07
CA ARG A 7 -3.10 19.54 26.22
C ARG A 7 -2.22 19.68 24.97
N ARG A 8 -1.14 20.47 25.08
CA ARG A 8 -0.07 20.58 24.08
C ARG A 8 0.63 19.23 23.93
N GLY A 9 0.37 18.53 22.84
CA GLY A 9 1.16 17.38 22.41
C GLY A 9 2.50 17.87 21.87
N ALA A 10 3.59 17.39 22.48
CA ALA A 10 4.96 17.65 22.07
C ALA A 10 5.21 17.04 20.69
N PHE A 11 5.51 17.90 19.71
CA PHE A 11 6.09 17.49 18.44
C PHE A 11 7.53 17.05 18.71
N THR A 12 7.78 15.74 18.74
CA THR A 12 9.13 15.21 18.63
C THR A 12 9.62 15.49 17.21
N ALA A 13 10.65 16.33 17.11
CA ALA A 13 11.31 16.69 15.87
C ALA A 13 12.02 15.44 15.31
N ALA A 14 11.62 14.99 14.12
CA ALA A 14 12.35 13.99 13.36
C ALA A 14 13.59 14.66 12.70
N PRO A 15 14.77 14.02 12.73
CA PRO A 15 15.99 14.58 12.14
C PRO A 15 15.91 14.58 10.62
N ALA A 16 16.39 15.68 10.05
CA ALA A 16 16.51 15.94 8.63
C ALA A 16 17.39 14.88 7.94
N VAL A 17 16.80 14.13 7.02
CA VAL A 17 17.53 13.30 6.07
C VAL A 17 18.13 14.25 5.04
N THR A 18 19.45 14.38 5.04
CA THR A 18 20.21 15.13 4.03
C THR A 18 20.25 14.31 2.74
N PRO A 19 19.69 14.79 1.61
CA PRO A 19 19.99 14.19 0.32
C PRO A 19 21.37 14.68 -0.13
N LEU A 20 22.41 13.96 0.28
CA LEU A 20 23.80 14.14 -0.12
C LEU A 20 24.06 13.59 -1.53
N PHE A 21 23.20 13.83 -2.51
CA PHE A 21 23.44 13.35 -3.88
C PHE A 21 22.82 14.27 -4.93
N TRP A 22 23.39 15.48 -5.06
CA TRP A 22 23.48 16.09 -6.39
C TRP A 22 24.94 16.09 -6.82
N ARG A 23 25.37 14.96 -7.38
CA ARG A 23 26.65 14.86 -8.08
C ARG A 23 26.43 15.53 -9.44
N ALA A 24 26.76 16.81 -9.55
CA ALA A 24 26.84 17.49 -10.84
C ALA A 24 28.07 16.98 -11.59
N PRO A 25 27.95 16.43 -12.81
CA PRO A 25 29.10 16.29 -13.67
C PRO A 25 29.44 17.66 -14.26
N ALA A 26 30.58 18.19 -13.83
CA ALA A 26 31.34 19.13 -14.61
C ALA A 26 31.72 18.43 -15.93
N ALA A 27 31.18 18.92 -17.05
CA ALA A 27 31.66 18.58 -18.37
C ALA A 27 31.69 19.86 -19.20
N SER A 28 32.83 20.55 -19.05
CA SER A 28 33.62 21.19 -20.09
C SER A 28 32.87 21.70 -21.32
N SER A 29 32.84 23.03 -21.40
CA SER A 29 32.87 23.81 -22.63
C SER A 29 33.80 23.16 -23.66
N ILE A 30 33.28 22.90 -24.86
CA ILE A 30 33.92 22.98 -26.18
C ILE A 30 32.93 22.30 -27.14
N LEU A 31 32.19 23.10 -27.91
CA LEU A 31 31.84 22.88 -29.32
C LEU A 31 30.90 23.99 -29.77
N SER A 32 31.46 25.20 -29.84
CA SER A 32 31.00 26.22 -30.77
C SER A 32 31.34 25.76 -32.19
N PHE A 33 30.55 24.90 -32.81
CA PHE A 33 30.64 24.70 -34.25
C PHE A 33 29.28 24.40 -34.85
N LEU A 34 28.95 25.22 -35.87
CA LEU A 34 27.77 25.21 -36.72
C LEU A 34 26.46 25.39 -35.97
N ALA A 35 26.06 26.66 -35.81
CA ALA A 35 24.65 27.00 -35.85
C ALA A 35 24.10 26.48 -37.19
N PRO A 36 23.24 25.45 -37.21
CA PRO A 36 22.42 25.24 -38.38
C PRO A 36 21.48 26.44 -38.32
N THR A 37 21.51 27.27 -39.36
CA THR A 37 20.40 28.17 -39.63
C THR A 37 19.15 27.30 -39.79
N PHE A 38 18.51 26.93 -38.68
CA PHE A 38 17.19 26.35 -38.63
C PHE A 38 16.19 27.47 -38.98
N ALA A 39 16.32 28.01 -40.18
CA ALA A 39 15.22 28.57 -40.92
C ALA A 39 14.34 27.39 -41.36
N ILE A 40 13.69 26.74 -40.40
CA ILE A 40 12.51 25.94 -40.67
C ILE A 40 11.42 26.60 -39.85
N GLY A 41 10.73 27.53 -40.48
CA GLY A 41 9.41 27.92 -40.06
C GLY A 41 8.50 26.70 -40.20
N LEU A 42 8.58 25.76 -39.25
CA LEU A 42 7.53 24.77 -39.01
C LEU A 42 6.32 25.59 -38.55
N ARG A 43 5.49 26.01 -39.51
CA ARG A 43 4.08 26.22 -39.24
C ARG A 43 3.52 24.84 -38.90
N ILE A 44 3.68 24.44 -37.64
CA ILE A 44 2.94 23.31 -37.09
C ILE A 44 1.49 23.74 -37.25
N ASN A 45 0.82 23.23 -38.29
CA ASN A 45 -0.63 23.23 -38.35
C ASN A 45 -1.03 22.28 -37.23
N VAL A 46 -1.10 22.81 -36.01
CA VAL A 46 -1.48 22.04 -34.82
C VAL A 46 -2.91 21.61 -35.10
N PRO A 47 -3.19 20.32 -35.36
CA PRO A 47 -4.55 19.89 -35.52
C PRO A 47 -5.31 20.25 -34.24
N PRO A 48 -6.55 20.77 -34.34
CA PRO A 48 -7.33 21.30 -33.21
C PRO A 48 -7.51 20.27 -32.07
N ILE A 49 -7.32 18.99 -32.38
CA ILE A 49 -7.30 17.87 -31.44
C ILE A 49 -6.24 18.06 -30.34
N ILE A 50 -5.08 18.63 -30.65
CA ILE A 50 -3.98 18.79 -29.67
C ILE A 50 -4.27 19.98 -28.74
N SER A 51 -4.84 21.08 -29.25
CA SER A 51 -5.25 22.20 -28.40
C SER A 51 -6.32 21.80 -27.37
N ASP A 52 -7.27 20.95 -27.76
CA ASP A 52 -8.34 20.46 -26.88
C ASP A 52 -7.80 19.55 -25.76
N ILE A 53 -6.75 18.77 -26.05
CA ILE A 53 -6.07 17.92 -25.06
C ILE A 53 -5.39 18.78 -23.98
N TRP A 54 -4.76 19.90 -24.36
CA TRP A 54 -4.10 20.79 -23.40
C TRP A 54 -5.09 21.50 -22.47
N GLU A 55 -6.25 21.93 -22.98
CA GLU A 55 -7.29 22.54 -22.13
C GLU A 55 -7.89 21.54 -21.13
N SER A 56 -8.13 20.30 -21.56
CA SER A 56 -8.63 19.22 -20.70
C SER A 56 -7.66 18.93 -19.54
N ILE A 57 -6.37 18.80 -19.83
CA ILE A 57 -5.34 18.52 -18.83
C ILE A 57 -5.22 19.66 -17.82
N LEU A 58 -5.22 20.93 -18.28
CA LEU A 58 -5.15 22.09 -17.39
C LEU A 58 -6.40 22.24 -16.52
N LYS A 59 -7.58 21.83 -17.02
CA LYS A 59 -8.85 21.91 -16.29
C LYS A 59 -9.10 20.73 -15.35
N ALA A 60 -8.44 19.59 -15.56
CA ALA A 60 -8.58 18.37 -14.74
C ALA A 60 -7.87 18.45 -13.37
N VAL A 61 -7.04 19.48 -13.13
CA VAL A 61 -6.33 19.63 -11.85
C VAL A 61 -7.30 20.05 -10.74
N PRO A 62 -7.32 19.35 -9.58
CA PRO A 62 -8.16 19.74 -8.46
C PRO A 62 -7.82 21.17 -8.01
N LYS A 63 -8.79 22.09 -8.12
CA LYS A 63 -8.59 23.50 -7.82
C LYS A 63 -8.17 23.78 -6.37
N LYS A 64 -8.60 22.93 -5.43
CA LYS A 64 -8.40 23.09 -3.98
C LYS A 64 -8.19 21.73 -3.31
N LYS A 65 -7.39 21.73 -2.24
CA LYS A 65 -7.22 20.57 -1.36
C LYS A 65 -8.57 20.22 -0.70
N GLN A 66 -8.94 18.95 -0.70
CA GLN A 66 -10.13 18.46 -0.02
C GLN A 66 -10.00 18.64 1.50
N SER A 67 -11.11 18.95 2.19
CA SER A 67 -11.13 19.03 3.65
C SER A 67 -11.00 17.65 4.29
N HIS A 68 -10.53 17.62 5.55
CA HIS A 68 -10.38 16.37 6.29
C HIS A 68 -11.69 15.57 6.38
N SER A 69 -12.81 16.26 6.65
CA SER A 69 -14.14 15.63 6.71
C SER A 69 -14.54 14.98 5.38
N ARG A 70 -14.41 15.69 4.26
CA ARG A 70 -14.75 15.16 2.92
C ARG A 70 -13.88 13.96 2.54
N LYS A 71 -12.60 13.98 2.89
CA LYS A 71 -11.69 12.84 2.71
C LYS A 71 -12.14 11.65 3.55
N ARG A 72 -12.42 11.85 4.84
CA ARG A 72 -12.84 10.79 5.77
C ARG A 72 -14.15 10.12 5.34
N MET A 73 -15.16 10.91 4.93
CA MET A 73 -16.42 10.38 4.43
C MET A 73 -16.22 9.51 3.19
N ARG A 74 -15.40 9.95 2.23
CA ARG A 74 -15.07 9.14 1.03
C ARG A 74 -14.27 7.87 1.34
N GLN A 75 -13.50 7.86 2.43
CA GLN A 75 -12.68 6.74 2.84
C GLN A 75 -13.44 5.71 3.68
N LEU A 76 -14.42 6.14 4.48
CA LEU A 76 -15.17 5.26 5.39
C LEU A 76 -16.54 4.84 4.86
N ALA A 77 -17.17 5.64 3.98
CA ALA A 77 -18.48 5.30 3.45
C ALA A 77 -18.42 4.01 2.62
N GLY A 78 -19.07 2.95 3.12
CA GLY A 78 -19.21 1.67 2.41
C GLY A 78 -17.91 0.87 2.24
N LYS A 79 -16.82 1.28 2.88
CA LYS A 79 -15.49 0.63 2.78
C LYS A 79 -15.08 -0.06 4.09
N ALA A 80 -16.03 -0.35 4.96
CA ALA A 80 -15.77 -1.15 6.15
C ALA A 80 -15.38 -2.57 5.74
N LEU A 81 -14.40 -3.14 6.45
CA LEU A 81 -14.09 -4.55 6.32
C LEU A 81 -15.32 -5.35 6.78
N GLN A 82 -15.80 -6.23 5.92
CA GLN A 82 -16.95 -7.06 6.24
C GLN A 82 -16.52 -8.23 7.13
N ASP A 83 -17.28 -8.49 8.18
CA ASP A 83 -17.04 -9.62 9.05
C ASP A 83 -17.31 -10.92 8.29
N ILE A 84 -16.37 -11.86 8.40
CA ILE A 84 -16.52 -13.18 7.81
C ILE A 84 -17.30 -14.02 8.80
N THR A 85 -18.60 -14.27 8.54
CA THR A 85 -19.46 -15.07 9.41
C THR A 85 -19.38 -16.58 9.12
N ALA A 86 -18.84 -16.94 7.96
CA ALA A 86 -18.88 -18.30 7.44
C ALA A 86 -17.66 -19.14 7.89
N LEU A 87 -17.45 -19.25 9.21
CA LEU A 87 -16.39 -20.05 9.84
C LEU A 87 -17.01 -21.25 10.56
N ASN A 88 -16.46 -22.44 10.32
CA ASN A 88 -16.85 -23.69 10.97
C ASN A 88 -15.61 -24.35 11.59
N GLU A 89 -15.80 -25.22 12.57
CA GLU A 89 -14.71 -26.03 13.13
C GLU A 89 -14.28 -27.16 12.16
N CYS A 90 -13.00 -27.52 12.20
CA CYS A 90 -12.47 -28.63 11.42
C CYS A 90 -12.75 -29.97 12.10
N PRO A 91 -13.32 -30.97 11.42
CA PRO A 91 -13.57 -32.29 12.01
C PRO A 91 -12.30 -33.13 12.29
N GLY A 92 -11.14 -32.72 11.74
CA GLY A 92 -9.86 -33.43 11.96
C GLY A 92 -9.06 -32.85 13.13
N CYS A 93 -8.75 -31.55 13.08
CA CYS A 93 -7.87 -30.88 14.05
C CYS A 93 -8.59 -29.92 15.01
N GLY A 94 -9.90 -29.72 14.89
CA GLY A 94 -10.67 -28.78 15.73
C GLY A 94 -10.44 -27.29 15.45
N SER A 95 -9.48 -26.91 14.62
CA SER A 95 -9.21 -25.49 14.31
C SER A 95 -10.33 -24.85 13.47
N LEU A 96 -10.55 -23.54 13.64
CA LEU A 96 -11.50 -22.78 12.83
C LEU A 96 -11.05 -22.73 11.36
N LYS A 97 -11.96 -23.06 10.46
CA LYS A 97 -11.77 -23.00 9.01
C LYS A 97 -12.91 -22.26 8.33
N ARG A 98 -12.70 -21.82 7.09
CA ARG A 98 -13.76 -21.24 6.27
C ARG A 98 -14.72 -22.34 5.78
N SER A 99 -16.02 -22.05 5.78
CA SER A 99 -17.05 -22.93 5.20
C SER A 99 -16.73 -23.28 3.74
N HIS A 100 -17.01 -24.52 3.33
CA HIS A 100 -16.70 -25.06 2.00
C HIS A 100 -15.21 -25.08 1.58
N HIS A 101 -14.29 -24.80 2.49
CA HIS A 101 -12.85 -24.96 2.25
C HIS A 101 -12.27 -26.12 3.07
N LEU A 102 -11.20 -26.70 2.55
CA LEU A 102 -10.36 -27.64 3.29
C LEU A 102 -9.59 -26.88 4.37
N CYS A 103 -9.31 -27.57 5.47
CA CYS A 103 -8.57 -26.97 6.58
C CYS A 103 -7.10 -26.75 6.19
N PRO A 104 -6.54 -25.54 6.37
CA PRO A 104 -5.16 -25.26 5.97
C PRO A 104 -4.14 -26.08 6.75
N THR A 105 -4.37 -26.33 8.05
CA THR A 105 -3.46 -27.12 8.90
C THR A 105 -3.41 -28.59 8.47
N CYS A 106 -4.57 -29.27 8.45
CA CYS A 106 -4.63 -30.68 8.03
C CYS A 106 -4.09 -30.90 6.61
N VAL A 107 -4.39 -30.00 5.67
CA VAL A 107 -3.87 -30.11 4.30
C VAL A 107 -2.36 -29.95 4.26
N ASN A 108 -1.79 -29.06 5.07
CA ASN A 108 -0.35 -28.88 5.12
C ASN A 108 0.36 -30.10 5.72
N GLU A 109 -0.18 -30.68 6.79
CA GLU A 109 0.35 -31.91 7.41
C GLU A 109 0.33 -33.07 6.42
N ILE A 110 -0.82 -33.34 5.79
CA ILE A 110 -0.95 -34.42 4.80
C ILE A 110 0.01 -34.21 3.61
N LYS A 111 0.16 -32.96 3.14
CA LYS A 111 1.11 -32.63 2.07
C LYS A 111 2.56 -32.89 2.49
N GLN A 112 2.93 -32.57 3.74
CA GLN A 112 4.27 -32.85 4.26
C GLN A 112 4.51 -34.35 4.35
N MET A 113 3.56 -35.11 4.88
CA MET A 113 3.63 -36.58 4.93
C MET A 113 3.83 -37.20 3.54
N TRP A 114 3.08 -36.75 2.53
CA TRP A 114 3.25 -37.25 1.16
C TRP A 114 4.58 -36.81 0.55
N LYS A 115 5.06 -35.60 0.85
CA LYS A 115 6.35 -35.10 0.37
C LYS A 115 7.50 -35.93 0.94
N GLU A 116 7.48 -36.24 2.22
CA GLU A 116 8.47 -37.10 2.88
C GLU A 116 8.48 -38.52 2.30
N GLY A 117 7.30 -39.05 1.96
CA GLY A 117 7.18 -40.36 1.30
C GLY A 117 7.65 -40.39 -0.15
N VAL A 118 7.62 -39.24 -0.86
CA VAL A 118 8.00 -39.13 -2.28
C VAL A 118 9.45 -38.62 -2.47
N GLY A 119 10.04 -37.95 -1.49
CA GLY A 119 11.38 -37.41 -1.60
C GLY A 119 12.02 -37.06 -0.26
N ALA A 120 12.87 -37.97 0.22
CA ALA A 120 13.92 -37.78 1.22
C ALA A 120 13.47 -37.29 2.62
N GLY A 121 13.69 -38.15 3.61
CA GLY A 121 13.49 -37.85 5.03
C GLY A 121 14.25 -36.62 5.49
N GLY A 122 13.50 -35.69 6.10
CA GLY A 122 14.01 -34.53 6.80
C GLY A 122 12.96 -34.10 7.82
N SER A 123 13.00 -34.73 8.99
CA SER A 123 12.08 -34.49 10.11
C SER A 123 12.17 -33.04 10.59
N SER A 124 11.11 -32.26 10.36
CA SER A 124 10.84 -31.06 11.15
C SER A 124 9.61 -31.33 12.02
N THR A 125 9.85 -31.65 13.28
CA THR A 125 8.84 -31.67 14.34
C THR A 125 8.07 -30.34 14.31
N PRO A 126 6.77 -30.31 13.98
CA PRO A 126 6.00 -29.10 14.13
C PRO A 126 5.83 -28.88 15.63
N ALA A 127 6.49 -27.85 16.13
CA ALA A 127 6.31 -27.37 17.48
C ALA A 127 4.81 -27.20 17.76
N LEU A 128 4.38 -27.82 18.85
CA LEU A 128 3.10 -27.59 19.51
C LEU A 128 2.94 -26.07 19.68
N SER A 129 2.16 -25.44 18.80
CA SER A 129 1.75 -24.05 18.98
C SER A 129 0.51 -24.08 19.86
N GLU A 130 0.73 -23.89 21.16
CA GLU A 130 -0.35 -23.51 22.05
C GLU A 130 -0.92 -22.17 21.57
N PRO A 131 -2.23 -22.06 21.27
CA PRO A 131 -2.86 -20.77 21.11
C PRO A 131 -3.06 -20.14 22.49
N GLY A 132 -2.01 -19.50 23.00
CA GLY A 132 -2.12 -18.55 24.12
C GLY A 132 -2.54 -17.17 23.62
N MET A 133 -3.80 -16.80 23.83
CA MET A 133 -4.30 -15.41 23.90
C MET A 133 -5.76 -15.52 24.41
N GLY A 134 -6.16 -15.18 25.64
CA GLY A 134 -5.82 -14.02 26.47
C GLY A 134 -7.15 -13.32 26.80
N ASP A 135 -7.47 -13.20 28.09
CA ASP A 135 -8.71 -12.66 28.65
C ASP A 135 -9.11 -11.26 28.14
N ALA A 136 -10.43 -10.99 28.07
CA ALA A 136 -11.10 -9.82 28.69
C ALA A 136 -12.49 -9.53 28.10
N ARG A 137 -13.56 -9.91 28.83
CA ARG A 137 -14.66 -9.01 29.26
C ARG A 137 -15.81 -9.81 29.85
N SER A 138 -15.86 -9.83 31.18
CA SER A 138 -17.11 -9.86 31.91
C SER A 138 -16.99 -8.77 32.98
N SER A 139 -17.67 -7.65 32.75
CA SER A 139 -17.88 -6.62 33.77
C SER A 139 -19.27 -6.07 33.53
N SER A 140 -20.13 -6.34 34.53
CA SER A 140 -21.36 -5.63 34.82
C SER A 140 -21.16 -4.12 34.91
#